data_AF-A0A5B7ZMZ0-F1
#
_entry.id   AF-A0A5B7ZMZ0-F1
#
_cell.length_a   1.000
_cell.length_b   1.000
_cell.length_c   1.000
_cell.angle_alpha   90.00
_cell.angle_beta   90.00
_cell.angle_gamma   90.00
#
_symmetry.space_group_name_H-M   'P 1'
#
loop_
_entity.id
_entity.type
_entity.pdbx_description
1 polymer ?
#
loop_
_entity_poly.entity_id
_entity_poly.type
_entity_poly.pdbx_seq_one_letter_code
_entity_poly.pdbx_strand_id
1 'polypeptide(L)' 'MRKRDRPLCGAKTRKGFPCVRKVVPGKARCPNHGGLSTGPKTAEGKARAAMNLPRSRDEPVT' A
#
# COMPACT_ATOMS: atom_id res chain seq x y z
N MET A 1 14.30 4.42 -17.26
CA MET A 1 14.84 3.67 -16.11
C MET A 1 14.68 2.18 -16.36
N ARG A 2 15.77 1.40 -16.35
CA ARG A 2 15.69 -0.04 -16.63
C ARG A 2 15.14 -0.76 -15.40
N LYS A 3 14.57 -1.96 -15.59
CA LYS A 3 13.94 -2.73 -14.49
C LYS A 3 14.91 -2.99 -13.31
N ARG A 4 16.18 -3.20 -13.62
CA ARG A 4 17.23 -3.44 -12.62
C ARG A 4 17.54 -2.22 -11.75
N ASP A 5 17.38 -1.02 -12.29
CA ASP A 5 17.69 0.25 -11.59
C ASP A 5 16.58 0.62 -10.61
N ARG A 6 15.41 -0.02 -10.68
CA ARG A 6 14.27 0.29 -9.80
C ARG A 6 14.56 -0.08 -8.33
N PRO A 7 14.04 0.69 -7.36
CA PRO A 7 14.16 0.31 -5.96
C PRO A 7 13.39 -1.00 -5.69
N LEU A 8 13.74 -1.63 -4.57
CA LEU A 8 13.02 -2.80 -4.07
C LEU A 8 11.73 -2.37 -3.37
N CYS A 9 10.74 -3.25 -3.37
CA CYS A 9 9.43 -2.97 -2.78
C CYS A 9 9.50 -2.75 -1.27
N GLY A 10 10.31 -3.52 -0.54
CA GLY A 10 10.53 -3.37 0.90
C GLY A 10 9.30 -3.64 1.80
N ALA A 11 8.13 -3.99 1.26
CA ALA A 11 6.96 -4.32 2.06
C ALA A 11 7.18 -5.61 2.86
N LYS A 12 6.68 -5.68 4.10
CA LYS A 12 6.75 -6.88 4.92
C LYS A 12 5.97 -8.02 4.25
N THR A 13 6.66 -9.11 3.95
CA THR A 13 6.05 -10.33 3.40
C THR A 13 5.39 -11.14 4.50
N ARG A 14 4.60 -12.16 4.12
CA ARG A 14 3.98 -13.09 5.08
C ARG A 14 5.02 -13.83 5.95
N LYS A 15 6.25 -14.01 5.45
CA LYS A 15 7.37 -14.61 6.20
C LYS A 15 8.07 -13.62 7.15
N GLY A 16 7.62 -12.37 7.22
CA GLY A 16 8.20 -11.34 8.07
C GLY A 16 9.34 -10.53 7.44
N PHE A 17 9.93 -11.01 6.35
CA PHE A 17 11.06 -10.35 5.66
C PHE A 17 10.61 -9.26 4.67
N PRO A 18 11.47 -8.27 4.37
CA PRO A 18 11.17 -7.24 3.37
C PRO A 18 11.09 -7.81 1.94
N CYS A 19 10.16 -7.31 1.13
CA CYS A 19 9.97 -7.74 -0.24
C CYS A 19 11.11 -7.30 -1.16
N VAL A 20 11.80 -8.28 -1.77
CA VAL A 20 12.91 -8.07 -2.71
C VAL A 20 12.48 -7.88 -4.17
N ARG A 21 11.18 -7.87 -4.47
CA ARG A 21 10.69 -7.62 -5.83
C ARG A 21 10.84 -6.13 -6.18
N LYS A 22 11.24 -5.82 -7.41
CA LYS A 22 11.32 -4.43 -7.91
C LYS A 22 9.94 -3.76 -7.94
N VAL A 23 9.90 -2.46 -7.65
CA VAL A 23 8.66 -1.67 -7.71
C VAL A 23 8.09 -1.58 -9.13
N VAL A 24 6.81 -1.25 -9.23
CA VAL A 24 6.20 -0.78 -10.47
C VAL A 24 6.78 0.60 -10.81
N PRO A 25 7.07 0.92 -12.10
CA PRO A 25 7.58 2.23 -12.48
C PRO A 25 6.70 3.37 -11.93
N GLY A 26 7.34 4.37 -11.30
CA GLY A 26 6.64 5.52 -10.71
C GLY A 26 5.82 5.22 -9.45
N LYS A 27 5.94 4.03 -8.86
CA LYS A 27 5.21 3.63 -7.65
C LYS A 27 6.16 3.17 -6.54
N ALA A 28 5.65 3.17 -5.31
CA ALA A 28 6.43 2.77 -4.14
C ALA A 28 6.51 1.25 -3.93
N ARG A 29 5.61 0.45 -4.51
CA ARG A 29 5.48 -0.99 -4.23
C ARG A 29 5.44 -1.85 -5.50
N CYS A 30 5.64 -3.15 -5.34
CA CYS A 30 5.56 -4.14 -6.42
C CYS A 30 4.10 -4.58 -6.67
N PRO A 31 3.81 -5.31 -7.76
CA PRO A 31 2.45 -5.74 -8.09
C PRO A 31 1.71 -6.47 -6.96
N ASN A 32 2.41 -7.31 -6.21
CA ASN A 32 1.81 -8.13 -5.15
C ASN A 32 1.58 -7.36 -3.84
N HIS A 33 2.16 -6.17 -3.69
CA HIS A 33 1.99 -5.31 -2.52
C HIS A 33 1.33 -3.98 -2.89
N GLY A 34 0.38 -4.03 -3.84
CA GLY A 34 -0.45 -2.88 -4.21
C GLY A 34 0.16 -1.92 -5.23
N GLY A 35 1.32 -2.23 -5.82
CA GLY A 35 1.95 -1.38 -6.84
C GLY A 35 1.12 -1.20 -8.12
N LEU A 36 0.16 -2.09 -8.38
CA LEU A 36 -0.83 -1.97 -9.47
C LEU A 36 -2.19 -1.47 -8.99
N SER A 37 -2.37 -1.28 -7.67
CA SER A 37 -3.62 -0.74 -7.15
C SER A 37 -3.78 0.72 -7.56
N THR A 38 -4.99 1.08 -8.01
CA THR A 38 -5.34 2.47 -8.33
C THR A 38 -6.14 3.14 -7.23
N GLY A 39 -6.43 2.42 -6.13
CA GLY A 39 -7.33 2.86 -5.07
C GLY A 39 -8.79 2.96 -5.53
N PRO A 40 -9.72 3.29 -4.61
CA PRO A 40 -11.10 3.56 -4.96
C PRO A 40 -11.21 4.86 -5.76
N LYS A 41 -11.88 4.81 -6.92
CA LYS A 41 -12.08 5.97 -7.80
C LYS A 41 -13.41 6.69 -7.57
N THR A 42 -14.42 6.00 -7.07
CA THR A 42 -15.77 6.56 -6.81
C THR A 42 -15.88 7.12 -5.39
N ALA A 43 -16.84 8.02 -5.19
CA ALA A 43 -17.14 8.58 -3.86
C ALA A 43 -17.54 7.48 -2.86
N GLU A 44 -18.44 6.58 -3.27
CA GLU A 44 -18.87 5.43 -2.47
C GLU A 44 -17.70 4.49 -2.11
N GLY A 45 -16.79 4.24 -3.06
CA GLY A 45 -15.60 3.42 -2.83
C GLY A 45 -14.65 4.07 -1.82
N LYS A 46 -14.47 5.39 -1.90
CA LYS A 46 -13.67 6.15 -0.94
C LYS A 46 -14.31 6.14 0.45
N ALA A 47 -15.63 6.33 0.55
CA ALA A 47 -16.37 6.26 1.81
C ALA A 47 -16.21 4.89 2.48
N ARG A 48 -16.32 3.81 1.70
CA ARG A 48 -16.11 2.45 2.18
C ARG A 48 -14.69 2.19 2.67
N ALA A 49 -13.68 2.70 1.95
CA ALA A 49 -12.30 2.59 2.39
C ALA A 49 -12.04 3.39 3.69
N ALA A 50 -12.67 4.56 3.83
CA ALA A 50 -12.52 5.41 5.01
C ALA A 50 -13.09 4.77 6.29
N MET A 51 -14.17 3.99 6.19
CA MET A 51 -14.73 3.25 7.32
C MET A 51 -13.77 2.21 7.93
N ASN A 52 -12.73 1.79 7.19
CA ASN A 52 -11.71 0.84 7.67
C ASN A 52 -10.48 1.51 8.31
N LEU A 53 -10.40 2.85 8.32
CA LEU A 53 -9.30 3.55 8.98
C LEU A 53 -9.40 3.33 10.50
N PRO A 54 -8.27 3.16 11.21
CA PRO A 54 -8.31 3.12 12.66
C PRO A 54 -8.94 4.43 13.17
N ARG A 55 -9.84 4.33 14.16
CA ARG A 55 -10.33 5.52 14.87
C ARG A 55 -9.12 6.26 15.44
N SER A 56 -9.13 7.59 15.34
CA SER A 56 -8.15 8.43 16.01
C SER A 56 -8.09 8.07 17.49
N ARG A 57 -6.88 8.02 18.04
CA ARG A 57 -6.63 7.67 19.46
C ARG A 57 -7.11 8.76 20.43
N ASP A 58 -7.69 9.83 19.90
CA ASP A 58 -8.08 11.04 20.62
C ASP A 58 -9.49 10.97 21.21
N GLU A 59 -10.21 9.85 21.03
CA GLU A 59 -11.45 9.62 21.76
C GLU A 59 -11.12 9.11 23.17
N PRO A 60 -11.48 9.82 24.25
CA PRO A 60 -11.38 9.27 25.59
C PRO A 60 -12.27 8.03 25.64
N VAL A 61 -11.70 6.89 26.01
CA VAL A 61 -12.48 5.74 26.47
C VAL A 61 -13.29 6.22 27.67
N THR A 62 -14.58 6.49 27.47
CA THR A 62 -15.52 6.69 28.58
C THR A 62 -15.69 5.40 29.34
#